data_AF-A0A3B8P963-F1
#
_entry.id   AF-A0A3B8P963-F1
#
_cell.length_a   1.000
_cell.length_b   1.000
_cell.length_c   1.000
_cell.angle_alpha   90.00
_cell.angle_beta   90.00
_cell.angle_gamma   90.00
#
_symmetry.space_group_name_H-M   'P 1'
#
loop_
_entity.id
_entity.type
_entity.pdbx_description
1 polymer ?
#
loop_
_entity_poly.entity_id
_entity_poly.type
_entity_poly.pdbx_seq_one_letter_code
_entity_poly.pdbx_strand_id
1 'polypeptide(L)' 'MISAPVLSAASLSIGWLAYLPLLAWAASRTRWIELCADRRRQHLLFGTVFCLFALWLVRRDFDTGVS' A
#
# COMPACT_ATOMS: atom_id res chain seq x y z
N MET A 1 -3.68 -12.40 -6.98
CA MET A 1 -3.07 -12.22 -5.63
C MET A 1 -2.46 -13.57 -5.26
N ILE A 2 -1.24 -13.62 -4.71
CA ILE A 2 -0.67 -14.91 -4.30
C ILE A 2 -1.56 -15.50 -3.21
N SER A 3 -2.15 -16.67 -3.47
CA SER A 3 -3.04 -17.36 -2.54
C SER A 3 -2.28 -17.64 -1.24
N ALA A 4 -2.88 -17.34 -0.09
CA ALA A 4 -2.33 -17.60 1.24
C ALA A 4 -1.71 -19.01 1.44
N PRO A 5 -2.25 -20.10 0.84
CA PRO A 5 -1.62 -21.42 0.95
C PRO A 5 -0.36 -21.63 0.09
N VAL A 6 -0.09 -20.78 -0.91
CA VAL A 6 1.09 -20.90 -1.80
C VAL A 6 2.34 -20.29 -1.16
N LEU A 7 2.17 -19.35 -0.21
CA LEU A 7 3.29 -18.69 0.44
C LEU A 7 3.69 -19.44 1.71
N SER A 8 4.86 -20.09 1.69
CA SER A 8 5.43 -20.72 2.89
C SER A 8 5.55 -19.70 4.03
N ALA A 9 5.25 -20.13 5.26
CA ALA A 9 5.33 -19.28 6.46
C ALA A 9 6.71 -18.61 6.62
N ALA A 10 7.78 -19.27 6.17
CA ALA A 10 9.13 -18.71 6.15
C ALA A 10 9.26 -17.53 5.18
N SER A 11 8.78 -17.67 3.95
CA SER A 11 8.79 -16.60 2.94
C SER A 11 7.93 -15.41 3.36
N LEU A 12 6.78 -15.67 3.98
CA LEU A 12 5.92 -14.63 4.55
C LEU A 12 6.66 -13.85 5.65
N SER A 13 7.31 -14.55 6.58
CA SER A 13 8.04 -13.94 7.70
C SER A 13 9.21 -13.07 7.23
N ILE A 14 10.00 -13.56 6.27
CA ILE A 14 11.11 -12.80 5.66
C ILE A 14 10.57 -11.59 4.90
N GLY A 15 9.49 -11.76 4.15
CA GLY A 15 8.82 -10.67 3.44
C GLY A 15 8.41 -9.54 4.39
N TRP A 16 7.77 -9.88 5.52
CA TRP A 16 7.41 -8.90 6.55
C TRP A 16 8.62 -8.24 7.19
N LEU A 17 9.65 -9.01 7.55
CA LEU A 17 10.87 -8.49 8.16
C LEU A 17 11.63 -7.53 7.25
N ALA A 18 11.58 -7.71 5.93
CA ALA A 18 12.17 -6.77 4.98
C ALA A 18 11.25 -5.58 4.68
N TYR A 19 9.94 -5.84 4.57
CA TYR A 19 8.96 -4.82 4.18
C TYR A 19 8.73 -3.77 5.28
N LEU A 20 8.61 -4.18 6.54
CA LEU A 20 8.38 -3.26 7.67
C LEU A 20 9.48 -2.20 7.84
N PRO A 21 10.78 -2.52 7.88
CA PRO A 21 11.82 -1.52 8.03
C PRO A 21 11.90 -0.62 6.79
N LEU A 22 11.67 -1.15 5.59
CA LEU A 22 11.62 -0.34 4.37
C LEU A 22 10.46 0.66 4.42
N LEU A 23 9.28 0.21 4.87
CA LEU A 23 8.09 1.05 5.03
C LEU A 23 8.33 2.11 6.11
N ALA A 24 8.91 1.73 7.25
CA ALA A 24 9.24 2.66 8.33
C ALA A 24 10.26 3.72 7.88
N TRP A 25 11.27 3.30 7.11
CA TRP A 25 12.25 4.22 6.52
C TRP A 25 11.58 5.21 5.56
N ALA A 26 10.77 4.73 4.62
CA ALA A 26 10.03 5.58 3.68
C ALA A 26 9.08 6.54 4.41
N ALA A 27 8.38 6.06 5.44
CA ALA A 27 7.52 6.89 6.27
C ALA A 27 8.32 7.97 7.00
N SER A 28 9.46 7.63 7.61
CA SER A 28 10.28 8.59 8.36
C SER A 28 10.81 9.76 7.51
N ARG A 29 10.94 9.57 6.19
CA ARG A 29 11.40 10.61 5.25
C ARG A 29 10.32 11.64 4.92
N THR A 30 9.07 11.37 5.27
CA THR A 30 7.93 12.24 4.95
C THR A 30 7.71 13.26 6.07
N ARG A 31 7.48 14.53 5.71
CA ARG A 31 7.13 15.59 6.67
C ARG A 31 5.64 15.51 7.04
N TRP A 32 5.31 14.54 7.88
CA TRP A 32 3.94 14.25 8.31
C TRP A 32 3.21 15.47 8.90
N ILE A 33 3.92 16.29 9.68
CA ILE A 33 3.33 17.45 10.35
C ILE A 33 2.88 18.50 9.32
N GLU A 34 3.69 18.78 8.29
CA GLU A 34 3.31 19.69 7.20
C GLU A 34 2.14 19.13 6.38
N LEU A 35 2.12 17.82 6.10
CA LEU A 35 1.01 17.18 5.38
C LEU A 35 -0.31 17.21 6.17
N CYS A 36 -0.26 17.03 7.49
CA CYS A 36 -1.44 16.99 8.35
C CYS A 36 -1.96 18.38 8.74
N ALA A 37 -1.05 19.35 8.94
CA ALA A 37 -1.43 20.71 9.32
C ALA A 37 -1.91 21.55 8.12
N ASP A 38 -1.38 21.29 6.92
CA ASP A 38 -1.69 22.09 5.74
C ASP A 38 -2.96 21.56 5.02
N ARG A 39 -4.11 22.13 5.39
CA ARG A 39 -5.43 21.76 4.85
C ARG A 39 -5.53 21.91 3.32
N ARG A 40 -4.71 22.76 2.70
CA ARG A 40 -4.63 22.88 1.24
C ARG A 40 -3.95 21.68 0.58
N ARG A 41 -3.09 20.94 1.27
CA ARG A 41 -2.39 19.77 0.71
C ARG A 41 -3.10 18.46 1.04
N GLN A 42 -3.94 18.47 2.06
CA GLN A 42 -4.72 17.32 2.50
C GLN A 42 -5.61 16.74 1.39
N HIS A 43 -6.28 17.57 0.58
CA HIS A 43 -7.14 17.08 -0.49
C HIS A 43 -6.38 16.35 -1.61
N LEU A 44 -5.10 16.68 -1.85
CA LEU A 44 -4.26 15.97 -2.82
C LEU A 44 -3.91 14.57 -2.34
N LEU A 45 -3.69 14.38 -1.04
CA LEU A 45 -3.47 13.06 -0.45
C LEU A 45 -4.73 12.20 -0.56
N PHE A 46 -5.87 12.73 -0.13
CA PHE A 46 -7.15 12.02 -0.24
C PHE A 46 -7.51 11.72 -1.70
N GLY A 47 -7.31 12.67 -2.62
CA GLY A 47 -7.54 12.46 -4.05
C GLY A 47 -6.63 11.38 -4.64
N THR A 48 -5.35 11.35 -4.25
CA THR A 48 -4.41 10.31 -4.70
C THR A 48 -4.80 8.94 -4.17
N VAL A 49 -5.11 8.83 -2.87
CA VAL A 49 -5.56 7.58 -2.25
C VAL A 49 -6.87 7.09 -2.88
N PHE A 50 -7.82 7.98 -3.11
CA PHE A 50 -9.08 7.68 -3.78
C PHE A 50 -8.86 7.19 -5.21
N CYS A 51 -7.99 7.86 -5.98
CA CYS A 51 -7.67 7.47 -7.35
C CYS A 51 -6.97 6.10 -7.39
N LEU A 52 -5.97 5.88 -6.53
CA LEU A 52 -5.31 4.57 -6.39
C LEU A 52 -6.30 3.48 -5.98
N PHE A 53 -7.26 3.79 -5.10
CA PHE A 53 -8.31 2.86 -4.68
C PHE A 53 -9.28 2.54 -5.83
N ALA A 54 -9.72 3.54 -6.59
CA ALA A 54 -10.56 3.35 -7.77
C ALA A 54 -9.84 2.53 -8.84
N LEU A 55 -8.56 2.83 -9.12
CA LEU A 55 -7.72 2.03 -10.01
C LEU A 55 -7.55 0.60 -9.49
N TRP A 56 -7.42 0.42 -8.18
CA TRP A 56 -7.35 -0.91 -7.57
C TRP A 56 -8.66 -1.68 -7.71
N LEU A 57 -9.83 -1.03 -7.56
CA LEU A 57 -11.14 -1.66 -7.79
C LEU A 57 -11.28 -2.09 -9.25
N VAL A 58 -11.01 -1.18 -10.19
CA VAL A 58 -10.99 -1.48 -11.62
C VAL A 58 -10.05 -2.65 -11.92
N ARG A 59 -8.86 -2.68 -11.29
CA ARG A 59 -7.92 -3.81 -11.42
C ARG A 59 -8.44 -5.10 -10.79
N ARG A 60 -9.13 -5.01 -9.65
CA ARG A 60 -9.65 -6.16 -8.88
C ARG A 60 -10.76 -6.88 -9.65
N ASP A 61 -11.59 -6.13 -10.36
CA ASP A 61 -12.71 -6.69 -11.14
C ASP A 61 -12.27 -7.38 -12.43
N PHE A 62 -10.99 -7.29 -12.82
CA PHE A 62 -10.45 -8.24 -13.79
C PHE A 62 -10.31 -9.59 -13.10
N ASP A 63 -11.18 -10.54 -13.46
CA ASP A 63 -10.99 -11.96 -13.20
C ASP A 63 -9.62 -12.36 -13.74
N THR A 64 -8.62 -12.36 -12.86
CA THR A 64 -7.35 -13.01 -13.13
C THR A 64 -7.69 -14.49 -13.22
N GLY A 65 -7.91 -15.00 -14.44
CA GLY A 65 -8.37 -16.35 -14.77
C GLY A 65 -7.44 -17.48 -14.31
N VAL A 66 -7.28 -17.58 -12.99
CA VAL A 66 -6.63 -18.64 -12.23
C VAL A 66 -7.57 -18.99 -11.09
N SER A 67 -8.69 -19.63 -11.47
CA SER A 67 -9.44 -20.51 -10.56
C SER A 67 -8.70 -21.83 -10.42
#